data_AF-A0A537VCE0-F1
#
_entry.id   AF-A0A537VCE0-F1
#
_cell.length_a   1.000
_cell.length_b   1.000
_cell.length_c   1.000
_cell.angle_alpha   90.00
_cell.angle_beta   90.00
_cell.angle_gamma   90.00
#
_symmetry.space_group_name_H-M   'P 1'
#
loop_
_entity.id
_entity.type
_entity.pdbx_description
1 polymer ?
#
loop_
_entity_poly.entity_id
_entity_poly.type
_entity_poly.pdbx_seq_one_letter_code
_entity_poly.pdbx_strand_id
1 'polypeptide(L)'
;MPGPGPVYPQLVGDYDPQGAYRYRSDSGPKVAGWWVMKTLWWIDPLENDEVIIRALRLDGTTPILLGNGVPTGVDVVAITPAGGTGNYSGENLLLTARDISNIINGWRNYPGSTAIRTGGCYGFQVDGKTFSYTIVFKAVP
;
A
#
# COMPACT_ATOMS: atom_id res chain seq x y z
N MET A 1 12.83 11.03 -8.97
CA MET A 1 12.83 9.56 -8.79
C MET A 1 11.86 9.23 -7.67
N PRO A 2 11.14 8.11 -7.72
CA PRO A 2 9.93 8.00 -6.92
C PRO A 2 10.20 7.62 -5.44
N GLY A 3 11.44 7.24 -5.07
CA GLY A 3 11.90 7.03 -3.68
C GLY A 3 13.31 6.40 -3.62
N PRO A 4 13.89 6.15 -2.42
CA PRO A 4 15.25 5.62 -2.27
C PRO A 4 15.43 4.15 -2.66
N GLY A 5 14.35 3.45 -3.06
CA GLY A 5 14.37 2.02 -3.41
C GLY A 5 14.66 1.11 -2.22
N PRO A 6 14.76 -0.21 -2.43
CA PRO A 6 14.39 -0.93 -3.66
C PRO A 6 12.87 -0.98 -3.89
N VAL A 7 12.04 -0.79 -2.85
CA VAL A 7 10.56 -0.76 -2.96
C VAL A 7 9.94 0.33 -2.10
N TYR A 8 9.08 1.18 -2.64
CA TYR A 8 8.38 2.17 -1.80
C TYR A 8 6.97 2.46 -2.31
N PRO A 9 6.05 2.83 -1.39
CA PRO A 9 4.72 3.23 -1.73
C PRO A 9 4.71 4.70 -2.11
N GLN A 10 3.81 5.01 -3.03
CA GLN A 10 3.25 6.33 -3.22
C GLN A 10 1.78 6.25 -2.83
N LEU A 11 1.43 6.83 -1.67
CA LEU A 11 0.04 7.03 -1.29
C LEU A 11 -0.47 8.22 -2.11
N VAL A 12 -1.35 7.96 -3.07
CA VAL A 12 -1.92 9.00 -3.91
C VAL A 12 -3.02 9.70 -3.10
N GLY A 13 -2.90 11.02 -2.98
CA GLY A 13 -3.85 11.83 -2.23
C GLY A 13 -3.20 13.10 -1.72
N ASP A 14 -3.85 13.69 -0.73
CA ASP A 14 -3.45 14.96 -0.13
C ASP A 14 -2.59 14.74 1.10
N TYR A 15 -1.66 15.67 1.30
CA TYR A 15 -0.79 15.69 2.47
C TYR A 15 -0.92 17.04 3.17
N ASP A 16 -0.84 17.04 4.50
CA ASP A 16 -0.71 18.27 5.27
C ASP A 16 0.71 18.87 5.12
N PRO A 17 0.94 20.13 5.56
CA PRO A 17 2.27 20.73 5.51
C PRO A 17 3.34 20.00 6.35
N GLN A 18 2.94 19.07 7.20
CA GLN A 18 3.80 18.22 8.02
C GLN A 18 4.06 16.85 7.36
N GLY A 19 3.51 16.60 6.17
CA GLY A 19 3.68 15.35 5.42
C GLY A 19 2.76 14.21 5.88
N ALA A 20 1.76 14.48 6.72
CA ALA A 20 0.75 13.47 7.07
C ALA A 20 -0.29 13.36 5.95
N TYR A 21 -0.68 12.13 5.61
CA TYR A 21 -1.72 11.88 4.63
C TYR A 21 -3.08 12.31 5.17
N ARG A 22 -3.79 13.16 4.45
CA ARG A 22 -5.16 13.61 4.76
C ARG A 22 -6.17 12.67 4.11
N TYR A 23 -6.87 11.87 4.92
CA TYR A 23 -7.92 10.99 4.42
C TYR A 23 -9.28 11.70 4.43
N ARG A 24 -9.83 11.91 3.24
CA ARG A 24 -11.09 12.60 2.99
C ARG A 24 -11.75 12.05 1.73
N SER A 25 -12.99 12.43 1.47
CA SER A 25 -13.79 11.86 0.37
C SER A 25 -13.21 12.12 -1.03
N ASP A 26 -12.40 13.17 -1.18
CA ASP A 26 -11.68 13.54 -2.41
C ASP A 26 -10.32 12.85 -2.56
N SER A 27 -9.65 12.47 -1.45
CA SER A 27 -8.44 11.65 -1.50
C SER A 27 -8.74 10.16 -1.74
N GLY A 28 -9.99 9.73 -1.51
CA GLY A 28 -10.49 8.41 -1.86
C GLY A 28 -11.84 8.05 -1.22
N PRO A 29 -12.54 7.00 -1.72
CA PRO A 29 -13.89 6.70 -1.27
C PRO A 29 -13.89 6.12 0.15
N LYS A 30 -14.95 6.44 0.91
CA LYS A 30 -15.27 5.74 2.16
C LYS A 30 -16.18 4.55 1.86
N VAL A 31 -15.67 3.33 1.95
CA VAL A 31 -16.40 2.11 1.61
C VAL A 31 -16.47 1.19 2.82
N ALA A 32 -17.67 0.76 3.22
CA ALA A 32 -17.87 -0.11 4.39
C ALA A 32 -17.17 0.39 5.68
N GLY A 33 -17.10 1.71 5.85
CA GLY A 33 -16.44 2.36 6.99
C GLY A 33 -14.90 2.42 6.91
N TRP A 34 -14.32 2.18 5.75
CA TRP A 34 -12.89 2.31 5.46
C TRP A 34 -12.62 3.48 4.52
N TRP A 35 -11.60 4.27 4.82
CA TRP A 35 -11.03 5.25 3.90
C TRP A 35 -10.01 4.55 3.02
N VAL A 36 -10.29 4.52 1.71
CA VAL A 36 -9.47 3.81 0.73
C VAL A 36 -8.55 4.79 0.02
N MET A 37 -7.25 4.58 0.18
CA MET A 37 -6.18 5.36 -0.40
C MET A 37 -5.65 4.58 -1.60
N LYS A 38 -5.47 5.24 -2.75
CA LYS A 38 -4.75 4.58 -3.86
C LYS A 38 -3.28 4.49 -3.51
N THR A 39 -2.69 3.30 -3.60
CA THR A 39 -1.27 3.07 -3.24
C THR A 39 -0.55 2.49 -4.43
N LEU A 40 0.37 3.25 -5.01
CA LEU A 40 1.26 2.75 -6.07
C LEU A 40 2.54 2.25 -5.43
N TRP A 41 2.82 0.95 -5.54
CA TRP A 41 4.10 0.40 -5.14
C TRP A 41 5.07 0.46 -6.30
N TRP A 42 6.20 1.12 -6.08
CA TRP A 42 7.26 1.27 -7.06
C TRP A 42 8.42 0.38 -6.67
N ILE A 43 8.89 -0.40 -7.64
CA ILE A 43 9.91 -1.42 -7.45
C ILE A 43 11.08 -1.07 -8.37
N ASP A 44 12.27 -1.02 -7.79
CA ASP A 44 13.52 -0.72 -8.47
C ASP A 44 13.74 -1.70 -9.63
N PRO A 45 14.21 -1.25 -10.81
CA PRO A 45 14.51 -2.13 -11.93
C PRO A 45 15.46 -3.28 -11.56
N LEU A 46 16.38 -3.06 -10.62
CA LEU A 46 17.38 -4.06 -10.21
C LEU A 46 16.83 -5.10 -9.23
N GLU A 47 15.72 -4.80 -8.55
CA GLU A 47 15.05 -5.78 -7.69
C GLU A 47 14.36 -6.83 -8.58
N ASN A 48 14.58 -8.12 -8.37
CA ASN A 48 13.98 -9.17 -9.22
C ASN A 48 13.45 -10.35 -8.41
N ASP A 49 13.63 -10.32 -7.09
CA ASP A 49 13.13 -11.34 -6.19
C ASP A 49 11.70 -10.97 -5.70
N GLU A 50 11.10 -11.89 -4.97
CA GLU A 50 9.82 -11.67 -4.29
C GLU A 50 9.97 -10.64 -3.15
N VAL A 51 8.96 -9.80 -2.99
CA VAL A 51 8.89 -8.80 -1.92
C VAL A 51 7.61 -9.00 -1.13
N ILE A 52 7.76 -9.10 0.19
CA ILE A 52 6.64 -9.20 1.14
C ILE A 52 6.44 -7.83 1.77
N ILE A 53 5.20 -7.35 1.77
CA ILE A 53 4.80 -6.13 2.46
C ILE A 53 3.79 -6.49 3.53
N ARG A 54 4.03 -6.01 4.75
CA ARG A 54 3.15 -6.20 5.90
C ARG A 54 2.77 -4.85 6.48
N ALA A 55 1.49 -4.56 6.57
CA ALA A 55 0.97 -3.30 7.09
C ALA A 55 0.51 -3.48 8.53
N LEU A 56 0.82 -2.51 9.39
CA LEU A 56 0.31 -2.48 10.75
C LEU A 56 0.07 -1.04 11.24
N ARG A 57 -0.88 -0.89 12.14
CA ARG A 57 -1.02 0.34 12.91
C ARG A 57 -0.01 0.33 14.06
N LEU A 58 0.78 1.39 14.17
CA LEU A 58 1.87 1.51 15.14
C LEU A 58 1.43 2.10 16.48
N ASP A 59 0.35 2.89 16.48
CA ASP A 59 -0.14 3.64 17.65
C ASP A 59 -1.52 3.18 18.13
N GLY A 60 -1.93 1.95 17.81
CA GLY A 60 -3.22 1.40 18.21
C GLY A 60 -3.52 0.05 17.57
N THR A 61 -4.73 -0.44 17.79
CA THR A 61 -5.13 -1.82 17.42
C THR A 61 -6.06 -1.89 16.22
N THR A 62 -6.52 -0.77 15.67
CA THR A 62 -7.38 -0.80 14.49
C THR A 62 -6.57 -1.26 13.27
N PRO A 63 -7.06 -2.24 12.51
CA PRO A 63 -6.32 -2.78 11.37
C PRO A 63 -6.12 -1.77 10.25
N ILE A 64 -5.11 -2.05 9.43
CA ILE A 64 -4.84 -1.43 8.13
C ILE A 64 -4.86 -2.56 7.10
N LEU A 65 -5.48 -2.33 5.94
CA LEU A 65 -5.58 -3.36 4.90
C LEU A 65 -4.79 -2.95 3.65
N LEU A 66 -4.19 -3.94 3.01
CA LEU A 66 -3.57 -3.84 1.69
C LEU A 66 -4.37 -4.63 0.66
N GLY A 67 -4.37 -4.19 -0.59
CA GLY A 67 -4.87 -4.98 -1.71
C GLY A 67 -5.55 -4.15 -2.78
N ASN A 68 -6.45 -4.76 -3.53
CA ASN A 68 -7.22 -4.12 -4.60
C ASN A 68 -8.72 -4.37 -4.38
N GLY A 69 -9.60 -3.45 -4.78
CA GLY A 69 -11.07 -3.65 -4.72
C GLY A 69 -11.79 -3.06 -3.51
N VAL A 70 -12.78 -3.80 -2.96
CA VAL A 70 -13.65 -3.36 -1.84
C VAL A 70 -13.18 -4.00 -0.53
N PRO A 71 -12.93 -3.24 0.56
CA PRO A 71 -12.48 -3.82 1.82
C PRO A 71 -13.63 -4.49 2.57
N THR A 72 -13.67 -5.82 2.54
CA THR A 72 -14.65 -6.66 3.26
C THR A 72 -13.96 -7.48 4.36
N GLY A 73 -13.68 -6.86 5.51
CA GLY A 73 -13.07 -7.59 6.65
C GLY A 73 -11.61 -8.00 6.44
N VAL A 74 -11.05 -8.74 7.41
CA VAL A 74 -9.60 -9.01 7.55
C VAL A 74 -9.11 -10.27 6.82
N ASP A 75 -9.97 -10.93 6.04
CA ASP A 75 -9.63 -12.23 5.44
C ASP A 75 -9.00 -12.07 4.06
N VAL A 76 -7.87 -12.77 3.88
CA VAL A 76 -7.09 -12.87 2.64
C VAL A 76 -7.99 -13.32 1.51
N VAL A 77 -8.13 -12.48 0.47
CA VAL A 77 -8.72 -12.93 -0.79
C VAL A 77 -7.78 -12.59 -1.95
N ALA A 78 -7.64 -13.58 -2.83
CA ALA A 78 -6.73 -13.72 -3.97
C ALA A 78 -6.16 -12.41 -4.55
N ILE A 79 -4.82 -12.36 -4.64
CA ILE A 79 -4.08 -11.43 -5.49
C ILE A 79 -4.53 -11.71 -6.93
N THR A 80 -5.41 -10.85 -7.46
CA THR A 80 -5.74 -10.88 -8.89
C THR A 80 -4.65 -10.09 -9.62
N PRO A 81 -4.04 -10.63 -10.69
CA PRO A 81 -3.02 -9.92 -11.43
C PRO A 81 -3.55 -8.57 -11.92
N ALA A 82 -2.71 -7.55 -11.85
CA ALA A 82 -2.81 -6.23 -12.48
C ALA A 82 -4.19 -5.83 -13.06
N GLY A 83 -4.88 -4.90 -12.39
CA GLY A 83 -6.01 -4.16 -12.99
C GLY A 83 -7.38 -4.83 -12.94
N GLY A 84 -7.50 -6.03 -12.35
CA GLY A 84 -8.78 -6.68 -12.09
C GLY A 84 -9.39 -6.30 -10.74
N THR A 85 -10.72 -6.45 -10.62
CA THR A 85 -11.50 -6.44 -9.38
C THR A 85 -10.97 -7.50 -8.39
N GLY A 86 -9.91 -7.16 -7.67
CA GLY A 86 -9.38 -7.97 -6.57
C GLY A 86 -10.14 -7.73 -5.28
N ASN A 87 -9.74 -8.42 -4.22
CA ASN A 87 -10.17 -8.16 -2.86
C ASN A 87 -8.96 -7.71 -2.01
N TYR A 88 -9.20 -7.11 -0.85
CA TYR A 88 -8.12 -6.82 0.08
C TYR A 88 -7.55 -8.13 0.62
N SER A 89 -6.22 -8.24 0.71
CA SER A 89 -5.50 -9.45 1.13
C SER A 89 -5.21 -9.46 2.64
N GLY A 90 -5.93 -8.65 3.42
CA GLY A 90 -5.66 -8.45 4.83
C GLY A 90 -4.48 -7.49 5.06
N GLU A 91 -3.70 -7.75 6.10
CA GLU A 91 -2.53 -6.94 6.49
C GLU A 91 -1.27 -7.24 5.66
N ASN A 92 -1.31 -8.23 4.76
CA ASN A 92 -0.15 -8.68 3.99
C ASN A 92 -0.39 -8.52 2.49
N LEU A 93 0.65 -8.14 1.76
CA LEU A 93 0.69 -8.06 0.31
C LEU A 93 1.99 -8.72 -0.18
N LEU A 94 1.86 -9.69 -1.07
CA LEU A 94 2.98 -10.31 -1.77
C LEU A 94 3.16 -9.64 -3.13
N LEU A 95 4.36 -9.20 -3.46
CA LEU A 95 4.71 -8.65 -4.76
C LEU A 95 5.68 -9.58 -5.46
N THR A 96 5.26 -10.11 -6.60
CA THR A 96 6.10 -10.91 -7.49
C THR A 96 6.25 -10.22 -8.84
N ALA A 97 7.20 -10.71 -9.66
CA ALA A 97 7.34 -10.26 -11.05
C ALA A 97 6.08 -10.52 -11.92
N ARG A 98 5.09 -11.27 -11.45
CA ARG A 98 3.82 -11.45 -12.18
C ARG A 98 2.80 -10.35 -11.88
N ASP A 99 3.02 -9.57 -10.82
CA ASP A 99 2.07 -8.59 -10.32
C ASP A 99 2.26 -7.20 -10.96
N ILE A 100 3.35 -7.00 -11.70
CA ILE A 100 3.70 -5.75 -12.37
C ILE A 100 2.60 -5.33 -13.35
N SER A 101 2.04 -4.14 -13.18
CA SER A 101 1.04 -3.62 -14.11
C SER A 101 1.64 -2.73 -15.19
N ASN A 102 2.76 -2.03 -14.92
CA ASN A 102 3.39 -1.09 -15.83
C ASN A 102 4.90 -0.94 -15.55
N ILE A 103 5.67 -0.53 -16.57
CA ILE A 103 7.07 -0.13 -16.45
C ILE A 103 7.20 1.33 -16.88
N ILE A 104 7.68 2.20 -15.99
CA ILE A 104 7.84 3.64 -16.22
C ILE A 104 9.28 4.02 -15.90
N ASN A 105 10.04 4.45 -16.91
CA ASN A 105 11.47 4.79 -16.77
C ASN A 105 12.30 3.66 -16.11
N GLY A 106 12.00 2.40 -16.44
CA GLY A 106 12.63 1.20 -15.88
C GLY A 106 12.07 0.76 -14.52
N TRP A 107 11.36 1.63 -13.81
CA TRP A 107 10.71 1.28 -12.55
C TRP A 107 9.45 0.48 -12.82
N ARG A 108 9.26 -0.59 -12.06
CA ARG A 108 8.06 -1.41 -12.14
C ARG A 108 7.03 -0.90 -11.15
N ASN A 109 5.78 -0.89 -11.57
CA ASN A 109 4.68 -0.34 -10.80
C ASN A 109 3.63 -1.42 -10.50
N TYR A 110 3.24 -1.52 -9.24
CA TYR A 110 2.10 -2.30 -8.78
C TYR A 110 1.02 -1.36 -8.22
N PRO A 111 -0.14 -1.25 -8.87
CA PRO A 111 -1.26 -0.47 -8.39
C PRO A 111 -2.03 -1.26 -7.34
N GLY A 112 -1.94 -0.81 -6.10
CA GLY A 112 -2.69 -1.31 -4.96
C GLY A 112 -3.59 -0.23 -4.35
N SER A 113 -4.09 -0.53 -3.15
CA SER A 113 -4.83 0.35 -2.26
C SER A 113 -4.43 0.07 -0.81
N THR A 114 -4.51 1.10 0.01
CA THR A 114 -4.35 1.03 1.47
C THR A 114 -5.65 1.49 2.09
N ALA A 115 -6.19 0.74 3.05
CA ALA A 115 -7.44 1.10 3.72
C ALA A 115 -7.25 1.24 5.23
N ILE A 116 -7.77 2.35 5.79
CA ILE A 116 -7.73 2.67 7.22
C ILE A 116 -9.13 3.08 7.72
N ARG A 117 -9.41 2.89 9.01
CA ARG A 117 -10.68 3.33 9.62
C ARG A 117 -10.59 4.68 10.33
N THR A 118 -9.43 5.01 10.88
CA THR A 118 -9.20 6.19 11.73
C THR A 118 -7.87 6.83 11.38
N GLY A 119 -7.62 8.04 11.88
CA GLY A 119 -6.27 8.60 11.90
C GLY A 119 -5.37 7.87 12.88
N GLY A 120 -4.07 8.02 12.69
CA GLY A 120 -3.03 7.36 13.47
C GLY A 120 -1.70 7.24 12.72
N CYS A 121 -0.76 6.54 13.34
CA CYS A 121 0.52 6.18 12.76
C CYS A 121 0.49 4.75 12.26
N TYR A 122 0.96 4.55 11.04
CA TYR A 122 0.94 3.27 10.33
C TYR A 122 2.31 2.96 9.76
N GLY A 123 2.61 1.67 9.66
CA GLY A 123 3.88 1.17 9.13
C GLY A 123 3.64 0.14 8.03
N PHE A 124 4.50 0.19 7.01
CA PHE A 124 4.71 -0.90 6.07
C PHE A 124 6.08 -1.50 6.34
N GLN A 125 6.12 -2.76 6.77
CA GLN A 125 7.32 -3.56 6.76
C GLN A 125 7.51 -4.12 5.35
N VAL A 126 8.64 -3.82 4.74
CA VAL A 126 9.00 -4.24 3.38
C VAL A 126 10.20 -5.16 3.47
N ASP A 127 10.00 -6.40 3.06
CA ASP A 127 11.02 -7.45 3.13
C ASP A 127 11.27 -8.01 1.73
N GLY A 128 12.51 -7.90 1.28
CA GLY A 128 13.00 -8.63 0.12
C GLY A 128 14.11 -9.58 0.54
N LYS A 129 14.71 -10.27 -0.43
CA LYS A 129 15.75 -11.25 -0.17
C LYS A 129 17.02 -10.68 0.47
N THR A 130 17.38 -9.44 0.14
CA THR A 130 18.63 -8.79 0.55
C THR A 130 18.42 -7.53 1.39
N PHE A 131 17.16 -7.16 1.65
CA PHE A 131 16.81 -5.93 2.35
C PHE A 131 15.57 -6.14 3.23
N SER A 132 15.49 -5.33 4.29
CA SER A 132 14.34 -5.29 5.17
C SER A 132 14.29 -3.90 5.82
N TYR A 133 13.15 -3.21 5.70
CA TYR A 133 12.97 -1.89 6.32
C TYR A 133 11.50 -1.56 6.53
N THR A 134 11.26 -0.57 7.38
CA THR A 134 9.93 -0.05 7.69
C THR A 134 9.74 1.33 7.07
N ILE A 135 8.58 1.54 6.47
CA ILE A 135 8.13 2.85 5.99
C ILE A 135 6.98 3.29 6.89
N VAL A 136 7.11 4.46 7.51
CA VAL A 136 6.10 4.99 8.44
C VAL A 136 5.37 6.14 7.79
N PHE A 137 4.05 6.19 7.98
CA PHE A 137 3.24 7.36 7.61
C PHE A 137 2.21 7.67 8.69
N LYS A 138 1.85 8.95 8.79
CA LYS A 138 0.75 9.42 9.64
C LYS A 138 -0.46 9.69 8.76
N ALA A 139 -1.63 9.23 9.20
CA ALA A 139 -2.91 9.55 8.59
C ALA A 139 -3.71 10.47 9.52
N VAL A 140 -4.26 11.54 8.94
CA VAL A 140 -5.08 12.55 9.63
C VAL A 140 -6.38 12.77 8.85
N PRO A 141 -7.48 13.12 9.52
CA PRO A 141 -8.73 13.47 8.84
C PRO A 141 -8.58 14.75 8.00
#